data_AF-A0A351CEJ4-F1
#
_entry.id   AF-A0A351CEJ4-F1
#
_cell.length_a   1.000
_cell.length_b   1.000
_cell.length_c   1.000
_cell.angle_alpha   90.00
_cell.angle_beta   90.00
_cell.angle_gamma   90.00
#
_symmetry.space_group_name_H-M   'P 1'
#
loop_
_entity.id
_entity.type
_entity.pdbx_description
1 polymer ?
#
loop_
_entity_poly.entity_id
_entity_poly.type
_entity_poly.pdbx_seq_one_letter_code
_entity_poly.pdbx_strand_id
1 'polypeptide(L)'
;NHPVVPLDFMIPVLKQSSLTCLKLGKSQLNSPELEKIIKSAYRLQAKKHHPDLGGDADTFRKIHQAYLDLIRWAENPSFRRRRGFPDKWFYDGHQNRWLQPAPYLKKNPVFFHASSI
;
A
#
# COMPACT_ATOMS: atom_id res chain seq x y z
N ASN A 1 -6.14 -27.99 -21.69
CA ASN A 1 -6.85 -27.30 -20.58
C ASN A 1 -5.85 -26.78 -19.58
N HIS A 2 -5.74 -25.47 -19.43
CA HIS A 2 -4.95 -24.88 -18.35
C HIS A 2 -5.86 -24.70 -17.12
N PRO A 3 -5.43 -25.13 -15.92
CA PRO A 3 -6.22 -24.92 -14.72
C PRO A 3 -6.38 -23.42 -14.43
N VAL A 4 -7.62 -22.98 -14.22
CA VAL A 4 -7.96 -21.60 -13.88
C VAL A 4 -7.90 -21.46 -12.36
N VAL A 5 -6.78 -20.97 -11.85
CA VAL A 5 -6.53 -20.85 -10.39
C VAL A 5 -6.72 -19.39 -9.96
N PRO A 6 -7.56 -19.10 -8.93
CA PRO A 6 -7.72 -17.75 -8.43
C PRO A 6 -6.43 -17.27 -7.78
N LEU A 7 -6.10 -16.01 -7.99
CA LEU A 7 -4.86 -15.42 -7.47
C LEU A 7 -5.12 -14.78 -6.10
N ASP A 8 -4.17 -14.94 -5.18
CA ASP A 8 -4.20 -14.34 -3.84
C ASP A 8 -3.24 -13.16 -3.75
N PHE A 9 -3.70 -12.05 -3.18
CA PHE A 9 -2.92 -10.81 -3.06
C PHE A 9 -3.09 -10.20 -1.67
N MET A 10 -2.01 -9.57 -1.21
CA MET A 10 -1.99 -8.80 0.02
C MET A 10 -1.95 -7.32 -0.33
N ILE A 11 -2.99 -6.58 0.06
CA ILE A 11 -3.10 -5.15 -0.16
C ILE A 11 -2.72 -4.44 1.16
N PRO A 12 -1.69 -3.58 1.18
CA PRO A 12 -1.32 -2.87 2.39
C PRO A 12 -2.48 -1.99 2.86
N VAL A 13 -2.85 -2.11 4.14
CA VAL A 13 -3.95 -1.36 4.75
C VAL A 13 -3.38 -0.08 5.35
N LEU A 14 -3.27 0.95 4.51
CA LEU A 14 -2.81 2.27 4.91
C LEU A 14 -3.53 3.37 4.14
N LYS A 15 -3.47 4.60 4.65
CA LYS A 15 -4.05 5.77 3.98
C LYS A 15 -3.23 6.10 2.73
N GLN A 16 -3.85 6.03 1.55
CA GLN A 16 -3.17 6.37 0.30
C GLN A 16 -2.68 7.83 0.29
N SER A 17 -3.41 8.73 0.95
CA SER A 17 -3.00 10.12 1.14
C SER A 17 -1.64 10.24 1.83
N SER A 18 -1.32 9.34 2.78
CA SER A 18 -0.04 9.38 3.49
C SER A 18 1.13 9.07 2.54
N LEU A 19 0.95 8.12 1.60
CA LEU A 19 1.93 7.87 0.55
C LEU A 19 2.08 9.07 -0.39
N THR A 20 0.96 9.70 -0.77
CA THR A 20 0.97 10.88 -1.66
C THR A 20 1.68 12.05 -1.00
N CYS A 21 1.42 12.31 0.29
CA CYS A 21 2.07 13.38 1.05
C CYS A 21 3.59 13.22 1.14
N LEU A 22 4.08 11.99 1.34
CA LEU A 22 5.52 11.71 1.38
C LEU A 22 6.11 11.36 -0.01
N LYS A 23 5.28 11.34 -1.06
CA LYS A 23 5.65 10.93 -2.42
C LYS A 23 6.31 9.54 -2.49
N LEU A 24 5.78 8.60 -1.72
CA LEU A 24 6.25 7.22 -1.67
C LEU A 24 5.50 6.32 -2.66
N GLY A 25 6.24 5.43 -3.31
CA GLY A 25 5.69 4.40 -4.18
C GLY A 25 5.26 3.16 -3.39
N LYS A 26 4.25 2.44 -3.90
CA LYS A 26 3.79 1.17 -3.29
C LYS A 26 4.87 0.08 -3.28
N SER A 27 5.80 0.11 -4.23
CA SER A 27 6.94 -0.82 -4.29
C SER A 27 7.89 -0.65 -3.09
N GLN A 28 8.02 0.56 -2.56
CA GLN A 28 8.91 0.85 -1.43
C GLN A 28 8.40 0.26 -0.11
N LEU A 29 7.09 -0.03 -0.01
CA LEU A 29 6.47 -0.64 1.17
C LEU A 29 6.98 -2.04 1.49
N ASN A 30 7.53 -2.74 0.49
CA ASN A 30 8.09 -4.07 0.66
C ASN A 30 9.61 -4.03 0.91
N SER A 31 10.20 -2.84 1.04
CA SER A 31 11.63 -2.71 1.29
C SER A 31 11.96 -3.09 2.74
N PRO A 32 13.04 -3.85 2.99
CA PRO A 32 13.53 -4.07 4.34
C PRO A 32 13.99 -2.76 5.02
N GLU A 33 14.22 -1.70 4.25
CA GLU A 33 14.64 -0.39 4.73
C GLU A 33 13.50 0.64 4.75
N LEU A 34 12.24 0.18 4.75
CA LEU A 34 11.06 1.04 4.67
C LEU A 34 11.10 2.21 5.67
N GLU A 35 11.47 1.96 6.92
CA GLU A 35 11.54 3.00 7.94
C GLU A 35 12.53 4.12 7.57
N LYS A 36 13.70 3.76 7.05
CA LYS A 36 14.70 4.72 6.57
C LYS A 36 14.17 5.52 5.38
N ILE A 37 13.48 4.85 4.45
CA ILE A 37 12.86 5.48 3.28
C ILE A 37 11.81 6.50 3.72
N ILE A 38 10.92 6.14 4.66
CA ILE A 38 9.88 7.03 5.20
C ILE A 38 10.53 8.24 5.88
N LYS A 39 11.52 8.04 6.77
CA LYS A 39 12.24 9.13 7.44
C LYS A 39 12.93 10.04 6.43
N SER A 40 13.53 9.49 5.39
CA SER A 40 14.19 10.27 4.34
C SER A 40 13.21 11.13 3.56
N ALA A 41 12.10 10.54 3.11
CA ALA A 41 11.05 11.24 2.39
C ALA A 41 10.41 12.36 3.24
N TYR A 42 10.16 12.09 4.52
CA TYR A 42 9.68 13.10 5.46
C TYR A 42 10.63 14.28 5.57
N ARG A 43 11.93 14.06 5.79
CA ARG A 43 12.93 15.15 5.88
C ARG A 43 12.94 16.03 4.64
N LEU A 44 12.83 15.42 3.45
CA LEU A 44 12.77 16.16 2.18
C LEU A 44 11.50 17.03 2.08
N GLN A 45 10.33 16.47 2.42
CA GLN A 45 9.07 17.23 2.37
C GLN A 45 9.00 18.30 3.47
N ALA A 46 9.47 17.99 4.68
CA ALA A 46 9.54 18.92 5.79
C ALA A 46 10.41 20.13 5.45
N LYS A 47 11.61 19.91 4.90
CA LYS A 47 12.49 21.01 4.45
C LYS A 47 11.82 21.88 3.39
N LYS A 48 11.07 21.28 2.47
CA LYS A 48 10.40 22.00 1.37
C LYS A 48 9.20 22.83 1.84
N HIS A 49 8.43 22.33 2.80
CA HIS A 49 7.17 22.91 3.23
C HIS A 49 7.23 23.51 4.64
N HIS A 50 8.43 23.75 5.18
CA HIS A 50 8.59 24.26 6.53
C HIS A 50 8.01 25.68 6.66
N PRO A 51 7.14 25.96 7.65
CA PRO A 51 6.52 27.28 7.80
C PRO A 51 7.55 28.40 8.00
N ASP A 52 8.62 28.15 8.76
CA ASP A 52 9.68 29.14 9.00
C ASP A 52 10.46 29.52 7.72
N LEU A 53 10.36 28.72 6.66
CA LEU A 53 10.97 29.00 5.36
C LEU A 53 9.95 29.52 4.32
N GLY A 54 8.80 30.01 4.78
CA GLY A 54 7.71 30.49 3.92
C GLY A 54 6.79 29.38 3.41
N GLY A 55 6.83 28.19 4.00
CA GLY A 55 5.93 27.09 3.71
C GLY A 55 4.55 27.26 4.37
N ASP A 56 3.60 26.43 3.94
CA ASP A 56 2.26 26.38 4.53
C ASP A 56 2.22 25.44 5.75
N ALA A 57 1.83 25.98 6.91
CA ALA A 57 1.74 25.26 8.17
C ALA A 57 0.73 24.09 8.11
N ASP A 58 -0.38 24.25 7.38
CA ASP A 58 -1.38 23.19 7.25
C ASP A 58 -0.88 22.02 6.39
N THR A 59 -0.15 22.33 5.32
CA THR A 59 0.54 21.34 4.51
C THR A 59 1.61 20.61 5.32
N PHE A 60 2.39 21.32 6.14
CA PHE A 60 3.37 20.70 7.03
C PHE A 60 2.73 19.73 8.02
N ARG A 61 1.60 20.12 8.65
CA ARG A 61 0.83 19.25 9.55
C ARG A 61 0.38 17.97 8.85
N LYS A 62 -0.12 18.07 7.60
CA LYS A 62 -0.52 16.90 6.80
C LYS A 62 0.66 15.97 6.51
N ILE A 63 1.82 16.53 6.16
CA ILE A 63 3.06 15.76 5.93
C ILE A 63 3.49 15.05 7.22
N HIS A 64 3.47 15.75 8.35
CA HIS A 64 3.84 15.18 9.64
C HIS A 64 2.89 14.05 10.06
N GLN A 65 1.57 14.25 9.93
CA GLN A 65 0.61 13.20 10.23
C GLN A 65 0.77 11.98 9.31
N ALA A 66 1.03 12.20 8.02
CA ALA A 66 1.30 11.14 7.06
C ALA A 66 2.55 10.33 7.43
N TYR A 67 3.60 11.00 7.93
CA TYR A 67 4.80 10.35 8.44
C TYR A 67 4.50 9.45 9.64
N LEU A 68 3.77 9.96 10.65
CA LEU A 68 3.41 9.18 11.84
C LEU A 68 2.57 7.95 11.49
N ASP A 69 1.59 8.11 10.61
CA ASP A 69 0.73 7.01 10.14
C ASP A 69 1.56 5.92 9.45
N LEU A 70 2.57 6.31 8.65
CA LEU A 70 3.42 5.38 7.91
C LEU A 70 4.46 4.69 8.80
N ILE A 71 5.04 5.38 9.78
CA ILE A 71 5.95 4.74 10.76
C ILE A 71 5.21 3.72 11.60
N ARG A 72 4.02 4.09 12.13
CA ARG A 72 3.18 3.15 12.88
C ARG A 72 2.81 1.92 12.05
N TRP A 73 2.51 2.12 10.77
CA TRP A 73 2.25 1.01 9.86
C TRP A 73 3.51 0.19 9.58
N ALA A 74 4.68 0.81 9.44
CA ALA A 74 5.93 0.08 9.18
C ALA A 74 6.38 -0.78 10.37
N GLU A 75 6.09 -0.36 11.61
CA GLU A 75 6.33 -1.13 12.82
C GLU A 75 5.42 -2.37 12.92
N ASN A 76 4.16 -2.23 12.52
CA ASN A 76 3.19 -3.34 12.50
C ASN A 76 2.42 -3.36 11.16
N PRO A 77 3.02 -3.90 10.09
CA PRO A 77 2.46 -3.80 8.76
C PRO A 77 1.23 -4.70 8.63
N SER A 78 0.10 -4.07 8.34
CA SER A 78 -1.18 -4.76 8.14
C SER A 78 -1.54 -4.85 6.67
N PHE A 79 -2.02 -6.02 6.26
CA PHE A 79 -2.41 -6.33 4.90
C PHE A 79 -3.82 -6.93 4.86
N ARG A 80 -4.58 -6.57 3.81
CA ARG A 80 -5.86 -7.18 3.48
C ARG A 80 -5.64 -8.21 2.39
N ARG A 81 -5.97 -9.46 2.67
CA ARG A 81 -6.03 -10.52 1.65
C ARG A 81 -7.17 -10.24 0.69
N ARG A 82 -6.91 -10.35 -0.60
CA ARG A 82 -7.92 -10.36 -1.66
C ARG A 82 -7.64 -11.52 -2.60
N ARG A 83 -8.69 -12.29 -2.91
CA ARG A 83 -8.68 -13.41 -3.84
C ARG A 83 -9.54 -13.10 -5.05
N GLY A 84 -9.11 -13.50 -6.25
CA GLY A 84 -9.97 -13.43 -7.44
C GLY A 84 -9.23 -13.54 -8.76
N PHE A 85 -9.97 -13.31 -9.84
CA PHE A 85 -9.45 -13.34 -11.21
C PHE A 85 -9.25 -11.92 -11.76
N PRO A 86 -8.19 -11.69 -12.57
CA PRO A 86 -7.96 -10.38 -13.17
C PRO A 86 -9.01 -10.01 -14.23
N ASP A 87 -9.58 -11.00 -14.89
CA ASP A 87 -10.39 -10.88 -16.09
C ASP A 87 -11.82 -11.43 -15.93
N LYS A 88 -12.13 -12.13 -14.84
CA LYS A 88 -13.41 -12.82 -14.64
C LYS A 88 -14.03 -12.55 -13.27
N TRP A 89 -15.35 -12.64 -13.20
CA TRP A 89 -16.07 -12.63 -11.94
C TRP A 89 -15.68 -13.86 -11.11
N PHE A 90 -15.47 -13.67 -9.81
CA PHE A 90 -15.10 -14.73 -8.89
C PHE A 90 -16.15 -14.80 -7.79
N TYR A 91 -16.76 -15.96 -7.59
CA TYR A 91 -17.68 -16.16 -6.47
C TYR A 91 -16.90 -16.50 -5.21
N ASP A 92 -17.05 -15.67 -4.17
CA ASP A 92 -16.48 -15.94 -2.85
C ASP A 92 -17.55 -16.58 -1.97
N GLY A 93 -17.43 -17.90 -1.76
CA GLY A 93 -18.37 -18.66 -0.94
C GLY A 93 -18.32 -18.33 0.55
N HIS A 94 -17.19 -17.83 1.07
CA HIS A 94 -17.08 -17.42 2.46
C HIS A 94 -17.83 -16.11 2.71
N GLN A 95 -17.82 -15.20 1.73
CA GLN A 95 -18.51 -13.91 1.82
C GLN A 95 -19.90 -13.93 1.16
N ASN A 96 -20.31 -15.08 0.61
CA ASN A 96 -21.57 -15.27 -0.13
C ASN A 96 -21.84 -14.16 -1.18
N ARG A 97 -20.80 -13.79 -1.95
CA ARG A 97 -20.88 -12.66 -2.90
C ARG A 97 -20.06 -12.88 -4.15
N TRP A 98 -20.51 -12.26 -5.23
CA TRP A 98 -19.73 -12.11 -6.45
C TRP A 98 -18.71 -10.98 -6.33
N LEU A 99 -17.45 -11.29 -6.60
CA LEU A 99 -16.35 -10.34 -6.69
C LEU A 99 -16.10 -10.01 -8.16
N GLN A 100 -16.12 -8.72 -8.48
CA GLN A 100 -15.85 -8.23 -9.82
C GLN A 100 -14.41 -8.56 -10.26
N PRO A 101 -14.16 -8.70 -11.58
CA PRO A 101 -12.82 -8.78 -12.13
C PRO A 101 -11.92 -7.69 -11.55
N ALA A 102 -10.68 -8.03 -11.26
CA ALA A 102 -9.74 -7.11 -10.66
C ALA A 102 -8.53 -6.92 -11.60
N PRO A 103 -8.63 -6.05 -12.63
CA PRO A 103 -7.59 -5.91 -13.65
C PRO A 103 -6.23 -5.48 -13.09
N TYR A 104 -6.23 -4.76 -11.96
CA TYR A 104 -5.01 -4.35 -11.26
C TYR A 104 -4.21 -5.53 -10.70
N LEU A 105 -4.80 -6.73 -10.61
CA LEU A 105 -4.09 -7.98 -10.31
C LEU A 105 -3.04 -8.35 -11.36
N LYS A 106 -3.17 -7.85 -12.60
CA LYS A 106 -2.12 -8.00 -13.63
C LYS A 106 -0.88 -7.13 -13.35
N LYS A 107 -1.00 -6.06 -12.54
CA LYS A 107 0.01 -4.99 -12.44
C LYS A 107 0.87 -5.02 -11.17
N ASN A 108 0.50 -5.79 -10.15
CA ASN A 108 1.25 -5.91 -8.90
C ASN A 108 1.55 -7.38 -8.58
N PRO A 109 2.68 -7.91 -9.05
CA PRO A 109 3.08 -9.29 -8.79
C PRO A 109 3.71 -9.37 -7.39
N VAL A 110 2.97 -9.05 -6.34
CA VAL A 110 3.37 -9.51 -5.00
C VAL A 110 2.76 -10.91 -4.86
N PHE A 111 3.35 -11.86 -5.61
CA PHE A 111 2.98 -13.26 -5.55
C PHE A 111 3.63 -13.84 -4.30
N PHE A 112 2.82 -14.23 -3.31
CA PHE A 112 3.23 -15.28 -2.40
C PHE A 112 2.67 -16.58 -2.96
N HIS A 113 3.56 -17.47 -3.39
CA HIS A 113 3.18 -18.85 -3.62
C HIS A 113 2.71 -19.39 -2.27
N ALA A 114 1.44 -19.76 -2.17
CA ALA A 114 1.02 -20.68 -1.13
C ALA A 114 1.75 -21.99 -1.45
N SER A 115 2.84 -22.28 -0.75
CA SER A 115 3.36 -23.63 -0.70
C SER A 115 2.25 -24.48 -0.11
N SER A 116 1.64 -25.30 -0.96
CA SER A 116 0.75 -26.37 -0.52
C SER A 116 1.56 -27.31 0.37
N ILE A 117 1.04 -27.57 1.57
CA ILE A 117 1.32 -28.76 2.36
C ILE A 117 0.43 -29.88 1.81
#